data_AF-A0A3P7EWH1-F1
#
_entry.id   AF-A0A3P7EWH1-F1
#
_cell.length_a   1.000
_cell.length_b   1.000
_cell.length_c   1.000
_cell.angle_alpha   90.00
_cell.angle_beta   90.00
_cell.angle_gamma   90.00
#
_symmetry.space_group_name_H-M   'P 1'
#
loop_
_entity.id
_entity.type
_entity.pdbx_description
1 polymer ?
#
loop_
_entity_poly.entity_id
_entity_poly.type
_entity_poly.pdbx_seq_one_letter_code
_entity_poly.pdbx_strand_id
1 'polypeptide(L)'
;MLDLNFTDRVVVVTGAGGSLGKAYALEFAKRGASVVVNDLGTTQNGSFARSLSANATVAEIKFHGGKAVPNFDNVEYGHKIVEAAIAHFGRIDVVVNNAGIVLDKSFQNMSDNDWDLVYRTHVKGAYSVTKAAWFFFKKQGYGRIIFISSNSAIYGNFGQANYAAAKNALIGLSHTLAIEGNRYGIHSNVVIPTASSRLTEQLFLEESLRALKAEYVVPLVIYLGHESCQETGKVFEAGAGWFGQIQTYRSKGMVLPAANAETIVDNWAAITDMTSAKHFDSIQEVTADLLNNAEKKGISQTKWELENEKKNEYMELLTVSDILVIGAVGWINFKVVIAKALNQKRDGSPTSCFMFMLILMNGTDMHSFTVPFDDDYVPGQRELICIIAMHCDIFEQILNGQVITKKIIRPGKMIIIGDIGENDVVESINQLAKSMKAKL
;
A
#
# COMPACT_ATOMS: atom_id res chain seq x y z
N MET A 1 11.01 -25.12 17.22
CA MET A 1 10.66 -23.68 17.26
C MET A 1 11.98 -22.93 17.20
N LEU A 2 12.12 -21.88 16.37
CA LEU A 2 13.36 -21.08 16.34
C LEU A 2 13.58 -20.50 17.75
N ASP A 3 14.74 -20.74 18.33
CA ASP A 3 15.15 -20.08 19.57
C ASP A 3 15.79 -18.73 19.21
N LEU A 4 15.05 -17.63 19.44
CA LEU A 4 15.50 -16.28 19.12
C LEU A 4 16.52 -15.84 20.17
N ASN A 5 17.79 -16.15 19.92
CA ASN A 5 18.92 -15.91 20.81
C ASN A 5 19.84 -14.81 20.24
N PHE A 6 20.49 -14.09 21.14
CA PHE A 6 21.31 -12.90 20.88
C PHE A 6 22.74 -13.05 21.43
N THR A 7 23.21 -14.29 21.64
CA THR A 7 24.62 -14.54 21.99
C THR A 7 25.54 -13.82 20.99
N ASP A 8 26.59 -13.19 21.53
CA ASP A 8 27.57 -12.39 20.79
C ASP A 8 27.03 -11.16 20.06
N ARG A 9 25.77 -10.76 20.33
CA ARG A 9 25.17 -9.50 19.88
C ARG A 9 25.23 -8.44 20.97
N VAL A 10 25.47 -7.21 20.56
CA VAL A 10 25.46 -6.04 21.45
C VAL A 10 24.26 -5.15 21.16
N VAL A 11 23.47 -4.88 22.19
CA VAL A 11 22.22 -4.12 22.10
C VAL A 11 22.32 -2.84 22.92
N VAL A 12 22.02 -1.70 22.31
CA VAL A 12 21.81 -0.43 23.02
C VAL A 12 20.30 -0.19 23.15
N VAL A 13 19.82 0.03 24.36
CA VAL A 13 18.43 0.46 24.62
C VAL A 13 18.47 1.82 25.32
N THR A 14 17.89 2.84 24.70
CA THR A 14 17.81 4.19 25.29
C THR A 14 16.55 4.35 26.13
N GLY A 15 16.63 5.09 27.24
CA GLY A 15 15.54 5.19 28.21
C GLY A 15 15.21 3.85 28.87
N ALA A 16 16.22 3.03 29.14
CA ALA A 16 16.11 1.68 29.69
C ALA A 16 16.06 1.63 31.22
N GLY A 17 15.90 2.79 31.87
CA GLY A 17 15.81 2.89 33.32
C GLY A 17 14.47 2.41 33.92
N GLY A 18 13.43 2.28 33.10
CA GLY A 18 12.11 1.84 33.54
C GLY A 18 11.17 1.49 32.39
N SER A 19 9.94 1.11 32.75
CA SER A 19 8.83 0.81 31.83
C SER A 19 9.26 -0.10 30.67
N LEU A 20 8.84 0.21 29.43
CA LEU A 20 9.15 -0.56 28.22
C LEU A 20 10.65 -0.73 27.97
N GLY A 21 11.45 0.33 28.11
CA GLY A 21 12.89 0.28 27.88
C GLY A 21 13.60 -0.73 28.78
N LYS A 22 13.23 -0.76 30.07
CA LYS A 22 13.73 -1.77 31.02
C LYS A 22 13.32 -3.18 30.59
N ALA A 23 12.05 -3.38 30.20
CA ALA A 23 11.55 -4.68 29.77
C ALA A 23 12.28 -5.20 28.53
N TYR A 24 12.59 -4.33 27.55
CA TYR A 24 13.40 -4.69 26.40
C TYR A 24 14.81 -5.11 26.80
N ALA A 25 15.49 -4.30 27.64
CA ALA A 25 16.86 -4.57 28.08
C ALA A 25 16.97 -5.91 28.82
N LEU A 26 16.02 -6.21 29.71
CA LEU A 26 15.97 -7.48 30.42
C LEU A 26 15.77 -8.67 29.49
N GLU A 27 14.84 -8.57 28.53
CA GLU A 27 14.56 -9.69 27.62
C GLU A 27 15.69 -9.93 26.61
N PHE A 28 16.34 -8.87 26.08
CA PHE A 28 17.55 -9.03 25.26
C PHE A 28 18.67 -9.71 26.05
N ALA A 29 18.93 -9.28 27.29
CA ALA A 29 19.97 -9.86 28.13
C ALA A 29 19.66 -11.33 28.51
N LYS A 30 18.39 -11.64 28.82
CA LYS A 30 17.93 -13.01 29.07
C LYS A 30 18.17 -13.93 27.87
N ARG A 31 18.14 -13.37 26.66
CA ARG A 31 18.46 -14.05 25.39
C ARG A 31 19.93 -13.97 25.02
N GLY A 32 20.83 -13.70 25.96
CA GLY A 32 22.28 -13.78 25.75
C GLY A 32 22.95 -12.53 25.17
N ALA A 33 22.22 -11.44 24.91
CA ALA A 33 22.81 -10.19 24.45
C ALA A 33 23.69 -9.53 25.52
N SER A 34 24.72 -8.79 25.08
CA SER A 34 25.40 -7.81 25.92
C SER A 34 24.72 -6.44 25.76
N VAL A 35 24.19 -5.88 26.84
CA VAL A 35 23.27 -4.72 26.77
C VAL A 35 23.91 -3.45 27.34
N VAL A 36 23.87 -2.36 26.58
CA VAL A 36 24.08 -1.01 27.12
C VAL A 36 22.74 -0.43 27.53
N VAL A 37 22.57 -0.25 28.83
CA VAL A 37 21.37 0.31 29.45
C VAL A 37 21.58 1.82 29.57
N ASN A 38 21.12 2.57 28.57
CA ASN A 38 21.17 4.03 28.63
C ASN A 38 19.93 4.58 29.34
N ASP A 39 20.13 5.45 30.33
CA ASP A 39 19.07 6.24 30.96
C ASP A 39 19.64 7.51 31.57
N LEU A 40 19.03 8.66 31.25
CA LEU A 40 19.45 9.95 31.79
C LEU A 40 19.05 10.12 33.28
N GLY A 41 18.09 9.33 33.76
CA GLY A 41 17.59 9.41 35.13
C GLY A 41 16.75 10.66 35.41
N THR A 42 15.96 11.11 34.42
CA THR A 42 14.99 12.20 34.53
C THR A 42 13.58 11.70 34.87
N THR A 43 12.71 12.62 35.28
CA THR A 43 11.26 12.39 35.31
C THR A 43 10.67 12.35 33.89
N GLN A 44 9.40 11.97 33.78
CA GLN A 44 8.67 11.83 32.51
C GLN A 44 8.51 13.13 31.72
N ASN A 45 8.55 14.27 32.39
CA ASN A 45 8.52 15.60 31.78
C ASN A 45 9.94 16.16 31.49
N GLY A 46 11.00 15.36 31.67
CA GLY A 46 12.38 15.73 31.38
C GLY A 46 13.13 16.43 32.51
N SER A 47 12.51 16.67 33.67
CA SER A 47 13.21 17.26 34.82
C SER A 47 14.24 16.32 35.42
N PHE A 48 15.38 16.86 35.84
CA PHE A 48 16.48 16.08 36.41
C PHE A 48 16.10 15.42 37.75
N ALA A 49 16.23 14.10 37.86
CA ALA A 49 15.84 13.34 39.07
C ALA A 49 17.01 12.61 39.76
N ARG A 50 18.25 12.68 39.22
CA ARG A 50 19.43 11.90 39.69
C ARG A 50 19.11 10.42 39.96
N SER A 51 18.23 9.83 39.16
CA SER A 51 17.83 8.44 39.35
C SER A 51 18.99 7.48 39.00
N LEU A 52 19.24 6.49 39.86
CA LEU A 52 20.14 5.36 39.58
C LEU A 52 19.43 4.28 38.73
N SER A 53 18.47 4.67 37.90
CA SER A 53 17.58 3.76 37.16
C SER A 53 18.34 2.85 36.19
N ALA A 54 19.30 3.37 35.42
CA ALA A 54 20.17 2.53 34.60
C ALA A 54 20.95 1.50 35.43
N ASN A 55 21.50 1.91 36.59
CA ASN A 55 22.23 1.01 37.48
C ASN A 55 21.33 -0.09 38.06
N ALA A 56 20.10 0.24 38.44
CA ALA A 56 19.12 -0.73 38.93
C ALA A 56 18.79 -1.79 37.86
N THR A 57 18.52 -1.36 36.62
CA THR A 57 18.28 -2.30 35.51
C THR A 57 19.52 -3.16 35.22
N VAL A 58 20.73 -2.59 35.24
CA VAL A 58 21.97 -3.37 35.05
C VAL A 58 22.19 -4.37 36.17
N ALA A 59 21.94 -4.00 37.43
CA ALA A 59 22.05 -4.90 38.57
C ALA A 59 21.08 -6.08 38.45
N GLU A 60 19.85 -5.84 38.01
CA GLU A 60 18.85 -6.89 37.75
C GLU A 60 19.28 -7.82 36.61
N ILE A 61 19.78 -7.27 35.49
CA ILE A 61 20.33 -8.07 34.39
C ILE A 61 21.46 -8.98 34.89
N LYS A 62 22.41 -8.42 35.65
CA LYS A 62 23.55 -9.18 36.19
C LYS A 62 23.11 -10.23 37.23
N PHE A 63 22.11 -9.91 38.06
CA PHE A 63 21.52 -10.85 39.01
C PHE A 63 20.94 -12.08 38.30
N HIS A 64 20.34 -11.90 37.12
CA HIS A 64 19.86 -12.99 36.27
C HIS A 64 20.94 -13.62 35.37
N GLY A 65 22.22 -13.31 35.56
CA GLY A 65 23.36 -13.89 34.83
C GLY A 65 23.64 -13.26 33.46
N GLY A 66 22.95 -12.18 33.09
CA GLY A 66 23.16 -11.46 31.84
C GLY A 66 24.35 -10.49 31.89
N LYS A 67 24.73 -9.96 30.71
CA LYS A 67 25.82 -8.98 30.56
C LYS A 67 25.25 -7.60 30.27
N ALA A 68 25.52 -6.62 31.13
CA ALA A 68 25.11 -5.25 30.88
C ALA A 68 26.03 -4.20 31.50
N VAL A 69 26.06 -3.01 30.90
CA VAL A 69 26.73 -1.81 31.42
C VAL A 69 25.79 -0.61 31.38
N PRO A 70 25.84 0.29 32.37
CA PRO A 70 25.02 1.49 32.36
C PRO A 70 25.65 2.57 31.48
N ASN A 71 24.81 3.43 30.93
CA ASN A 71 25.24 4.70 30.35
C ASN A 71 24.27 5.82 30.80
N PHE A 72 24.80 7.00 31.12
CA PHE A 72 24.04 8.11 31.71
C PHE A 72 23.98 9.35 30.80
N ASP A 73 24.47 9.25 29.58
CA ASP A 73 24.51 10.37 28.65
C ASP A 73 23.12 10.66 28.09
N ASN A 74 22.82 11.94 27.88
CA ASN A 74 21.63 12.34 27.15
C ASN A 74 21.75 11.84 25.69
N VAL A 75 20.66 11.30 25.15
CA VAL A 75 20.56 10.80 23.77
C VAL A 75 20.95 11.83 22.69
N GLU A 76 20.89 13.13 23.00
CA GLU A 76 21.44 14.18 22.13
C GLU A 76 22.94 13.97 21.84
N TYR A 77 23.68 13.35 22.77
CA TYR A 77 25.10 12.98 22.66
C TYR A 77 25.28 11.50 22.31
N GLY A 78 24.51 10.98 21.36
CA GLY A 78 24.48 9.56 21.01
C GLY A 78 25.84 8.90 20.69
N HIS A 79 26.86 9.67 20.27
CA HIS A 79 28.22 9.16 20.13
C HIS A 79 28.77 8.55 21.43
N LYS A 80 28.54 9.18 22.59
CA LYS A 80 29.00 8.67 23.89
C LYS A 80 28.32 7.35 24.27
N ILE A 81 27.05 7.21 23.90
CA ILE A 81 26.26 5.98 24.13
C ILE A 81 26.82 4.84 23.29
N VAL A 82 27.11 5.10 22.01
CA VAL A 82 27.71 4.11 21.11
C VAL A 82 29.16 3.79 21.50
N GLU A 83 29.95 4.79 21.88
CA GLU A 83 31.31 4.61 22.43
C GLU A 83 31.30 3.68 23.65
N ALA A 84 30.30 3.78 24.53
CA ALA A 84 30.16 2.85 25.65
C ALA A 84 29.95 1.39 25.18
N ALA A 85 29.17 1.16 24.12
CA ALA A 85 28.99 -0.18 23.55
C ALA A 85 30.31 -0.72 22.97
N ILE A 86 31.02 0.12 22.20
CA ILE A 86 32.29 -0.25 21.58
C ILE A 86 33.38 -0.50 22.64
N ALA A 87 33.49 0.36 23.65
CA ALA A 87 34.52 0.24 24.69
C ALA A 87 34.34 -1.01 25.56
N HIS A 88 33.10 -1.40 25.88
CA HIS A 88 32.84 -2.54 26.77
C HIS A 88 32.70 -3.87 26.03
N PHE A 89 32.20 -3.87 24.79
CA PHE A 89 31.84 -5.09 24.07
C PHE A 89 32.42 -5.19 22.65
N GLY A 90 33.11 -4.16 22.16
CA GLY A 90 33.83 -4.17 20.88
C GLY A 90 32.96 -4.04 19.63
N ARG A 91 31.63 -4.00 19.76
CA ARG A 91 30.68 -3.96 18.63
C ARG A 91 29.33 -3.36 19.05
N ILE A 92 28.45 -3.18 18.07
CA ILE A 92 27.05 -2.79 18.24
C ILE A 92 26.22 -3.42 17.10
N ASP A 93 25.11 -4.05 17.44
CA ASP A 93 24.28 -4.85 16.52
C ASP A 93 22.83 -4.37 16.46
N VAL A 94 22.27 -3.95 17.61
CA VAL A 94 20.88 -3.49 17.72
C VAL A 94 20.83 -2.16 18.46
N VAL A 95 20.06 -1.20 17.95
CA VAL A 95 19.73 0.05 18.63
C VAL A 95 18.22 0.15 18.76
N VAL A 96 17.73 0.21 20.01
CA VAL A 96 16.33 0.50 20.33
C VAL A 96 16.23 1.95 20.82
N ASN A 97 15.75 2.83 19.94
CA ASN A 97 15.48 4.23 20.24
C ASN A 97 14.15 4.36 20.96
N ASN A 98 14.19 4.23 22.30
CA ASN A 98 13.01 4.24 23.18
C ASN A 98 12.94 5.49 24.08
N ALA A 99 14.06 6.14 24.39
CA ALA A 99 14.08 7.33 25.25
C ALA A 99 13.06 8.38 24.81
N GLY A 100 12.32 8.91 25.77
CA GLY A 100 11.25 9.85 25.50
C GLY A 100 10.71 10.51 26.76
N ILE A 101 10.13 11.68 26.54
CA ILE A 101 9.42 12.48 27.54
C ILE A 101 8.04 12.89 27.00
N VAL A 102 7.15 13.34 27.87
CA VAL A 102 5.83 13.87 27.48
C VAL A 102 5.59 15.22 28.16
N LEU A 103 5.14 16.19 27.37
CA LEU A 103 4.83 17.55 27.79
C LEU A 103 3.52 17.98 27.13
N ASP A 104 2.42 17.42 27.63
CA ASP A 104 1.09 17.65 27.06
C ASP A 104 0.58 19.06 27.38
N LYS A 105 0.22 19.78 26.32
CA LYS A 105 -0.37 21.13 26.33
C LYS A 105 -1.30 21.29 25.14
N SER A 106 -2.44 21.96 25.33
CA SER A 106 -3.23 22.41 24.18
C SER A 106 -2.35 23.25 23.25
N PHE A 107 -2.59 23.19 21.94
CA PHE A 107 -1.68 23.76 20.94
C PHE A 107 -1.34 25.23 21.21
N GLN A 108 -2.33 26.04 21.60
CA GLN A 108 -2.14 27.45 21.94
C GLN A 108 -1.28 27.69 23.20
N ASN A 109 -1.29 26.75 24.16
CA ASN A 109 -0.59 26.89 25.45
C ASN A 109 0.78 26.20 25.46
N MET A 110 1.19 25.60 24.35
CA MET A 110 2.49 24.96 24.22
C MET A 110 3.56 26.03 24.08
N SER A 111 4.56 26.01 24.97
CA SER A 111 5.69 26.93 24.83
C SER A 111 6.70 26.39 23.80
N ASP A 112 7.49 27.28 23.21
CA ASP A 112 8.60 26.87 22.31
C ASP A 112 9.57 25.92 23.01
N ASN A 113 9.80 26.10 24.32
CA ASN A 113 10.63 25.21 25.13
C ASN A 113 10.02 23.80 25.24
N ASP A 114 8.69 23.68 25.41
CA ASP A 114 8.01 22.37 25.45
C ASP A 114 8.12 21.67 24.09
N TRP A 115 7.99 22.42 22.99
CA TRP A 115 8.18 21.92 21.63
C TRP A 115 9.62 21.40 21.43
N ASP A 116 10.60 22.27 21.68
CA ASP A 116 12.01 21.99 21.44
C ASP A 116 12.54 20.85 22.31
N LEU A 117 12.13 20.77 23.58
CA LEU A 117 12.59 19.71 24.47
C LEU A 117 12.07 18.33 24.04
N VAL A 118 10.82 18.24 23.59
CA VAL A 118 10.26 17.00 23.01
C VAL A 118 11.02 16.64 21.72
N TYR A 119 11.24 17.59 20.81
CA TYR A 119 11.93 17.31 19.55
C TYR A 119 13.40 16.92 19.76
N ARG A 120 14.10 17.58 20.69
CA ARG A 120 15.49 17.26 21.04
C ARG A 120 15.62 15.86 21.65
N THR A 121 14.72 15.50 22.55
CA THR A 121 14.75 14.18 23.19
C THR A 121 14.41 13.05 22.21
N HIS A 122 13.28 13.16 21.52
CA HIS A 122 12.78 12.08 20.65
C HIS A 122 13.51 12.04 19.31
N VAL A 123 13.49 13.14 18.55
CA VAL A 123 13.96 13.15 17.14
C VAL A 123 15.46 13.31 17.07
N LYS A 124 16.01 14.39 17.66
CA LYS A 124 17.46 14.64 17.64
C LYS A 124 18.22 13.54 18.37
N GLY A 125 17.69 13.07 19.51
CA GLY A 125 18.24 11.95 20.26
C GLY A 125 18.35 10.67 19.44
N ALA A 126 17.24 10.22 18.86
CA ALA A 126 17.21 9.00 18.05
C ALA A 126 18.09 9.11 16.79
N TYR A 127 18.11 10.28 16.13
CA TYR A 127 19.06 10.57 15.05
C TYR A 127 20.52 10.45 15.53
N SER A 128 20.86 11.05 16.67
CA SER A 128 22.24 11.13 17.17
C SER A 128 22.81 9.75 17.49
N VAL A 129 22.04 8.92 18.21
CA VAL A 129 22.42 7.54 18.55
C VAL A 129 22.55 6.68 17.30
N THR A 130 21.54 6.73 16.41
CA THR A 130 21.53 5.91 15.20
C THR A 130 22.66 6.30 14.24
N LYS A 131 22.92 7.60 14.07
CA LYS A 131 24.02 8.09 13.23
C LYS A 131 25.38 7.66 13.76
N ALA A 132 25.59 7.67 15.08
CA ALA A 132 26.82 7.19 15.69
C ALA A 132 27.02 5.67 15.47
N ALA A 133 25.94 4.88 15.52
CA ALA A 133 26.00 3.43 15.28
C ALA A 133 26.22 3.06 13.79
N TRP A 134 25.76 3.92 12.87
CA TRP A 134 25.71 3.66 11.43
C TRP A 134 27.04 3.21 10.82
N PHE A 135 28.15 3.85 11.21
CA PHE A 135 29.49 3.48 10.74
C PHE A 135 29.82 2.02 11.08
N PHE A 136 29.54 1.61 12.32
CA PHE A 136 29.80 0.25 12.79
C PHE A 136 28.89 -0.76 12.11
N PHE A 137 27.60 -0.43 11.94
CA PHE A 137 26.68 -1.31 11.22
C PHE A 137 27.13 -1.58 9.78
N LYS A 138 27.51 -0.52 9.05
CA LYS A 138 28.04 -0.65 7.68
C LYS A 138 29.30 -1.49 7.63
N LYS A 139 30.23 -1.29 8.57
CA LYS A 139 31.48 -2.06 8.64
C LYS A 139 31.25 -3.54 8.93
N GLN A 140 30.23 -3.86 9.73
CA GLN A 140 29.90 -5.23 10.13
C GLN A 140 29.01 -5.97 9.11
N GLY A 141 28.33 -5.24 8.21
CA GLY A 141 27.32 -5.83 7.31
C GLY A 141 26.06 -6.28 8.05
N TYR A 142 25.79 -5.73 9.23
CA TYR A 142 24.65 -6.07 10.07
C TYR A 142 24.25 -4.87 10.94
N GLY A 143 22.94 -4.61 11.03
CA GLY A 143 22.37 -3.70 12.00
C GLY A 143 20.86 -3.86 12.11
N ARG A 144 20.30 -3.64 13.31
CA ARG A 144 18.85 -3.56 13.55
C ARG A 144 18.54 -2.29 14.31
N ILE A 145 17.70 -1.44 13.73
CA ILE A 145 17.29 -0.16 14.31
C ILE A 145 15.80 -0.21 14.57
N ILE A 146 15.40 -0.01 15.82
CA ILE A 146 13.99 -0.01 16.22
C ILE A 146 13.67 1.37 16.79
N PHE A 147 12.71 2.06 16.18
CA PHE A 147 12.18 3.30 16.72
C PHE A 147 10.86 3.05 17.45
N ILE A 148 10.72 3.64 18.64
CA ILE A 148 9.45 3.60 19.37
C ILE A 148 8.64 4.86 19.02
N SER A 149 7.56 4.68 18.27
CA SER A 149 6.59 5.73 17.93
C SER A 149 5.35 5.65 18.84
N SER A 150 4.19 6.14 18.40
CA SER A 150 2.96 6.18 19.19
C SER A 150 1.73 6.28 18.29
N ASN A 151 0.58 5.79 18.76
CA ASN A 151 -0.71 5.98 18.08
C ASN A 151 -1.06 7.47 17.89
N SER A 152 -0.58 8.36 18.77
CA SER A 152 -0.71 9.82 18.57
C SER A 152 -0.03 10.33 17.29
N ALA A 153 1.00 9.63 16.79
CA ALA A 153 1.68 9.97 15.53
C ALA A 153 0.84 9.62 14.30
N ILE A 154 -0.06 8.64 14.40
CA ILE A 154 -0.89 8.14 13.30
C ILE A 154 -2.25 8.83 13.30
N TYR A 155 -2.89 8.93 14.47
CA TYR A 155 -4.27 9.36 14.60
C TYR A 155 -4.41 10.79 15.17
N GLY A 156 -3.31 11.38 15.65
CA GLY A 156 -3.36 12.59 16.47
C GLY A 156 -3.87 12.31 17.88
N ASN A 157 -3.63 13.23 18.80
CA ASN A 157 -4.26 13.22 20.12
C ASN A 157 -4.32 14.65 20.69
N PHE A 158 -5.40 14.98 21.39
CA PHE A 158 -5.57 16.32 21.95
C PHE A 158 -4.46 16.64 22.94
N GLY A 159 -3.86 17.83 22.83
CA GLY A 159 -2.80 18.27 23.72
C GLY A 159 -1.41 17.71 23.43
N GLN A 160 -1.23 16.94 22.35
CA GLN A 160 0.02 16.23 22.05
C GLN A 160 0.66 16.66 20.72
N ALA A 161 0.49 17.91 20.28
CA ALA A 161 0.95 18.35 18.95
C ALA A 161 2.47 18.15 18.74
N ASN A 162 3.31 18.59 19.69
CA ASN A 162 4.76 18.36 19.68
C ASN A 162 5.12 16.87 19.71
N TYR A 163 4.46 16.09 20.58
CA TYR A 163 4.73 14.66 20.77
C TYR A 163 4.34 13.84 19.53
N ALA A 164 3.14 14.06 18.99
CA ALA A 164 2.67 13.43 17.76
C ALA A 164 3.59 13.77 16.57
N ALA A 165 3.96 15.04 16.41
CA ALA A 165 4.90 15.47 15.37
C ALA A 165 6.27 14.80 15.51
N ALA A 166 6.82 14.76 16.73
CA ALA A 166 8.10 14.11 17.00
C ALA A 166 8.04 12.59 16.76
N LYS A 167 6.99 11.91 17.21
CA LYS A 167 6.81 10.46 17.01
C LYS A 167 6.54 10.10 15.54
N ASN A 168 5.90 10.98 14.77
CA ASN A 168 5.72 10.81 13.32
C ASN A 168 7.05 11.01 12.57
N ALA A 169 7.90 11.96 12.99
CA ALA A 169 9.22 12.16 12.42
C ALA A 169 10.12 10.91 12.53
N LEU A 170 9.97 10.11 13.60
CA LEU A 170 10.67 8.83 13.74
C LEU A 170 10.24 7.80 12.68
N ILE A 171 8.98 7.82 12.25
CA ILE A 171 8.48 6.95 11.17
C ILE A 171 9.15 7.35 9.85
N GLY A 172 9.13 8.63 9.51
CA GLY A 172 9.80 9.14 8.30
C GLY A 172 11.30 8.86 8.29
N LEU A 173 11.98 9.02 9.44
CA LEU A 173 13.38 8.68 9.59
C LEU A 173 13.63 7.17 9.34
N SER A 174 12.80 6.30 9.93
CA SER A 174 12.93 4.84 9.75
C SER A 174 12.77 4.41 8.29
N HIS A 175 11.77 4.95 7.57
CA HIS A 175 11.56 4.63 6.16
C HIS A 175 12.81 4.93 5.31
N THR A 176 13.45 6.09 5.54
CA THR A 176 14.64 6.48 4.78
C THR A 176 15.84 5.61 5.15
N LEU A 177 16.05 5.33 6.44
CA LEU A 177 17.14 4.48 6.92
C LEU A 177 17.00 3.03 6.44
N ALA A 178 15.77 2.51 6.31
CA ALA A 178 15.52 1.19 5.74
C ALA A 178 16.02 1.10 4.29
N ILE A 179 15.83 2.16 3.49
CA ILE A 179 16.29 2.23 2.09
C ILE A 179 17.83 2.35 2.04
N GLU A 180 18.41 3.29 2.79
CA GLU A 180 19.86 3.53 2.78
C GLU A 180 20.67 2.36 3.38
N GLY A 181 20.07 1.66 4.33
CA GLY A 181 20.67 0.55 5.07
C GLY A 181 20.61 -0.80 4.36
N ASN A 182 19.66 -0.99 3.45
CA ASN A 182 19.34 -2.29 2.86
C ASN A 182 20.57 -3.01 2.28
N ARG A 183 21.37 -2.30 1.47
CA ARG A 183 22.58 -2.86 0.82
C ARG A 183 23.70 -3.24 1.79
N TYR A 184 23.59 -2.88 3.07
CA TYR A 184 24.58 -3.15 4.11
C TYR A 184 24.05 -4.11 5.19
N GLY A 185 22.89 -4.76 4.98
CA GLY A 185 22.28 -5.66 5.97
C GLY A 185 21.73 -4.93 7.20
N ILE A 186 21.41 -3.64 7.06
CA ILE A 186 20.88 -2.80 8.14
C ILE A 186 19.37 -2.67 7.95
N HIS A 187 18.59 -3.15 8.92
CA HIS A 187 17.14 -3.02 8.91
C HIS A 187 16.69 -1.94 9.88
N SER A 188 15.65 -1.19 9.50
CA SER A 188 15.02 -0.19 10.37
C SER A 188 13.52 -0.39 10.39
N ASN A 189 12.93 -0.54 11.58
CA ASN A 189 11.48 -0.66 11.75
C ASN A 189 10.98 0.22 12.89
N VAL A 190 9.66 0.43 12.92
CA VAL A 190 8.97 1.20 13.95
C VAL A 190 8.03 0.30 14.73
N VAL A 191 8.03 0.44 16.05
CA VAL A 191 7.02 -0.14 16.93
C VAL A 191 6.19 0.98 17.55
N ILE A 192 4.87 0.82 17.49
CA ILE A 192 3.87 1.65 18.15
C ILE A 192 3.30 0.84 19.31
N PRO A 193 3.79 1.07 20.54
CA PRO A 193 3.32 0.34 21.70
C PRO A 193 2.02 0.93 22.25
N THR A 194 1.12 0.04 22.66
CA THR A 194 0.02 0.34 23.58
C THR A 194 0.27 -0.44 24.88
N ALA A 195 0.90 0.24 25.84
CA ALA A 195 1.20 -0.31 27.16
C ALA A 195 0.88 0.70 28.26
N SER A 196 0.44 0.18 29.39
CA SER A 196 0.44 0.85 30.68
C SER A 196 1.89 1.20 31.02
N SER A 197 2.10 2.48 31.28
CA SER A 197 3.33 2.99 31.85
C SER A 197 2.95 4.15 32.75
N ARG A 198 3.92 4.65 33.50
CA ARG A 198 3.72 5.85 34.32
C ARG A 198 3.20 7.05 33.51
N LEU A 199 3.39 7.06 32.17
CA LEU A 199 2.86 8.07 31.24
C LEU A 199 1.38 7.90 30.91
N THR A 200 0.84 6.69 31.02
CA THR A 200 -0.52 6.35 30.54
C THR A 200 -1.45 5.86 31.65
N GLU A 201 -0.94 5.67 32.87
CA GLU A 201 -1.72 5.21 34.03
C GLU A 201 -3.00 6.02 34.26
N GLN A 202 -2.96 7.34 34.05
CA GLN A 202 -4.11 8.23 34.25
C GLN A 202 -5.18 8.13 33.15
N LEU A 203 -4.87 7.49 32.01
CA LEU A 203 -5.77 7.39 30.85
C LEU A 203 -6.62 6.12 30.85
N PHE A 204 -6.32 5.14 31.70
CA PHE A 204 -6.93 3.81 31.67
C PHE A 204 -7.60 3.45 33.00
N LEU A 205 -8.71 2.73 32.92
CA LEU A 205 -9.30 2.05 34.08
C LEU A 205 -8.34 0.96 34.58
N GLU A 206 -8.35 0.64 35.89
CA GLU A 206 -7.42 -0.34 36.48
C GLU A 206 -7.43 -1.71 35.76
N GLU A 207 -8.59 -2.16 35.31
CA GLU A 207 -8.72 -3.41 34.56
C GLU A 207 -7.95 -3.37 33.23
N SER A 208 -7.97 -2.23 32.54
CA SER A 208 -7.22 -2.01 31.30
C SER A 208 -5.71 -1.94 31.56
N LEU A 209 -5.28 -1.39 32.71
CA LEU A 209 -3.86 -1.38 33.08
C LEU A 209 -3.28 -2.80 33.18
N ARG A 210 -4.08 -3.77 33.67
CA ARG A 210 -3.67 -5.18 33.74
C ARG A 210 -3.54 -5.85 32.38
N ALA A 211 -4.32 -5.42 31.39
CA ALA A 211 -4.28 -5.95 30.03
C ALA A 211 -3.16 -5.31 29.19
N LEU A 212 -2.72 -4.10 29.54
CA LEU A 212 -1.73 -3.34 28.77
C LEU A 212 -0.32 -3.50 29.35
N LYS A 213 0.12 -4.71 29.67
CA LYS A 213 1.46 -4.88 30.25
C LYS A 213 2.56 -4.67 29.22
N ALA A 214 3.71 -4.15 29.66
CA ALA A 214 4.88 -3.91 28.81
C ALA A 214 5.34 -5.19 28.09
N GLU A 215 5.21 -6.34 28.75
CA GLU A 215 5.59 -7.67 28.27
C GLU A 215 4.82 -8.07 27.00
N TYR A 216 3.68 -7.44 26.69
CA TYR A 216 2.95 -7.71 25.45
C TYR A 216 3.54 -7.01 24.22
N VAL A 217 4.40 -6.02 24.43
CA VAL A 217 5.12 -5.33 23.33
C VAL A 217 6.48 -5.98 23.10
N VAL A 218 7.13 -6.45 24.16
CA VAL A 218 8.51 -6.95 24.15
C VAL A 218 8.78 -7.99 23.05
N PRO A 219 7.95 -9.04 22.82
CA PRO A 219 8.23 -10.06 21.81
C PRO A 219 8.43 -9.50 20.39
N LEU A 220 7.69 -8.46 20.01
CA LEU A 220 7.83 -7.83 18.71
C LEU A 220 9.18 -7.11 18.58
N VAL A 221 9.58 -6.35 19.61
CA VAL A 221 10.88 -5.65 19.63
C VAL A 221 12.04 -6.66 19.57
N ILE A 222 11.92 -7.78 20.29
CA ILE A 222 12.91 -8.87 20.21
C ILE A 222 12.97 -9.45 18.80
N TYR A 223 11.83 -9.79 18.19
CA TYR A 223 11.82 -10.37 16.85
C TYR A 223 12.42 -9.41 15.81
N LEU A 224 12.04 -8.13 15.83
CA LEU A 224 12.59 -7.11 14.92
C LEU A 224 14.09 -6.86 15.12
N GLY A 225 14.62 -7.13 16.32
CA GLY A 225 16.05 -7.04 16.62
C GLY A 225 16.85 -8.28 16.21
N HIS A 226 16.19 -9.39 15.90
CA HIS A 226 16.84 -10.67 15.65
C HIS A 226 17.39 -10.77 14.21
N GLU A 227 18.44 -11.57 14.04
CA GLU A 227 19.11 -11.73 12.74
C GLU A 227 18.23 -12.40 11.69
N SER A 228 17.31 -13.29 12.11
CA SER A 228 16.38 -13.97 11.22
C SER A 228 15.28 -13.05 10.66
N CYS A 229 15.00 -11.91 11.30
CA CYS A 229 13.96 -11.00 10.84
C CYS A 229 14.40 -10.27 9.57
N GLN A 230 13.62 -10.43 8.50
CA GLN A 230 13.85 -9.80 7.19
C GLN A 230 13.03 -8.53 6.99
N GLU A 231 12.18 -8.15 7.95
CA GLU A 231 11.38 -6.94 7.84
C GLU A 231 12.27 -5.69 7.94
N THR A 232 12.02 -4.73 7.06
CA THR A 232 12.65 -3.41 7.07
C THR A 232 11.69 -2.38 6.47
N GLY A 233 11.70 -1.16 6.99
CA GLY A 233 10.83 -0.06 6.58
C GLY A 233 9.36 -0.24 6.98
N LYS A 234 9.07 -1.09 7.97
CA LYS A 234 7.70 -1.41 8.40
C LYS A 234 7.35 -0.74 9.72
N VAL A 235 6.06 -0.44 9.89
CA VAL A 235 5.47 0.10 11.11
C VAL A 235 4.53 -0.94 11.70
N PHE A 236 4.77 -1.33 12.94
CA PHE A 236 3.98 -2.33 13.64
C PHE A 236 3.39 -1.74 14.91
N GLU A 237 2.13 -2.06 15.19
CA GLU A 237 1.47 -1.78 16.46
C GLU A 237 1.45 -3.04 17.33
N ALA A 238 1.66 -2.87 18.64
CA ALA A 238 1.65 -3.98 19.59
C ALA A 238 1.08 -3.55 20.94
N GLY A 239 0.22 -4.39 21.53
CA GLY A 239 -0.36 -4.18 22.85
C GLY A 239 -1.41 -5.25 23.17
N ALA A 240 -1.62 -5.54 24.45
CA ALA A 240 -2.61 -6.54 24.91
C ALA A 240 -2.50 -7.95 24.26
N GLY A 241 -1.33 -8.33 23.75
CA GLY A 241 -1.09 -9.57 23.03
C GLY A 241 -1.54 -9.55 21.56
N TRP A 242 -2.04 -8.41 21.06
CA TRP A 242 -2.33 -8.17 19.66
C TRP A 242 -1.15 -7.49 18.97
N PHE A 243 -0.94 -7.85 17.70
CA PHE A 243 0.11 -7.32 16.83
C PHE A 243 -0.47 -7.05 15.44
N GLY A 244 -0.20 -5.88 14.88
CA GLY A 244 -0.67 -5.51 13.54
C GLY A 244 0.35 -4.64 12.81
N GLN A 245 0.29 -4.62 11.48
CA GLN A 245 1.11 -3.74 10.64
C GLN A 245 0.26 -2.56 10.16
N ILE A 246 0.84 -1.36 10.18
CA ILE A 246 0.23 -0.14 9.65
C ILE A 246 0.87 0.20 8.31
N GLN A 247 0.04 0.51 7.31
CA GLN A 247 0.45 0.90 5.95
C GLN A 247 -0.37 2.10 5.47
N THR A 248 0.25 2.94 4.64
CA THR A 248 -0.43 4.04 3.95
C THR A 248 -1.11 3.54 2.68
N TYR A 249 -2.37 3.91 2.49
CA TYR A 249 -3.14 3.64 1.28
C TYR A 249 -3.50 4.95 0.58
N ARG A 250 -3.42 4.97 -0.75
CA ARG A 250 -3.84 6.09 -1.59
C ARG A 250 -5.09 5.69 -2.37
N SER A 251 -6.08 6.59 -2.47
CA SER A 251 -7.23 6.40 -3.37
C SER A 251 -6.76 6.18 -4.81
N LYS A 252 -7.66 5.68 -5.66
CA LYS A 252 -7.40 5.65 -7.11
C LYS A 252 -7.14 7.06 -7.65
N GLY A 253 -7.76 8.06 -7.04
CA GLY A 253 -7.71 9.45 -7.46
C GLY A 253 -8.37 9.66 -8.83
N MET A 254 -8.20 10.86 -9.38
CA MET A 254 -8.69 11.22 -10.70
C MET A 254 -7.74 12.20 -11.37
N VAL A 255 -7.47 12.00 -12.65
CA VAL A 255 -6.75 12.97 -13.48
C VAL A 255 -7.74 13.99 -14.04
N LEU A 256 -7.46 15.27 -13.82
CA LEU A 256 -8.22 16.42 -14.32
C LEU A 256 -7.23 17.38 -15.03
N PRO A 257 -7.00 17.23 -16.35
CA PRO A 257 -5.93 17.94 -17.06
C PRO A 257 -6.02 19.48 -17.03
N ALA A 258 -7.23 20.03 -16.89
CA ALA A 258 -7.48 21.47 -16.75
C ALA A 258 -8.23 21.77 -15.43
N ALA A 259 -7.78 21.17 -14.33
CA ALA A 259 -8.43 21.32 -13.03
C ALA A 259 -8.47 22.80 -12.57
N ASN A 260 -9.64 23.23 -12.13
CA ASN A 260 -9.86 24.40 -11.27
C ASN A 260 -10.58 23.97 -9.97
N ALA A 261 -10.75 24.89 -9.03
CA ALA A 261 -11.35 24.59 -7.73
C ALA A 261 -12.76 23.97 -7.87
N GLU A 262 -13.56 24.48 -8.80
CA GLU A 262 -14.92 24.03 -9.08
C GLU A 262 -14.93 22.58 -9.59
N THR A 263 -14.10 22.25 -10.59
CA THR A 263 -13.98 20.88 -11.10
C THR A 263 -13.47 19.90 -10.05
N ILE A 264 -12.67 20.34 -9.07
CA ILE A 264 -12.24 19.50 -7.94
C ILE A 264 -13.43 19.22 -7.01
N VAL A 265 -14.25 20.23 -6.71
CA VAL A 265 -15.48 20.06 -5.91
C VAL A 265 -16.45 19.10 -6.62
N ASP A 266 -16.68 19.30 -7.93
CA ASP A 266 -17.58 18.46 -8.74
C ASP A 266 -17.14 16.98 -8.78
N ASN A 267 -15.84 16.72 -8.62
CA ASN A 267 -15.26 15.38 -8.66
C ASN A 267 -14.78 14.88 -7.28
N TRP A 268 -15.12 15.57 -6.19
CA TRP A 268 -14.54 15.29 -4.86
C TRP A 268 -14.79 13.85 -4.37
N ALA A 269 -16.01 13.35 -4.58
CA ALA A 269 -16.37 11.99 -4.20
C ALA A 269 -15.52 10.94 -4.94
N ALA A 270 -15.21 11.16 -6.21
CA ALA A 270 -14.37 10.25 -7.00
C ALA A 270 -12.88 10.38 -6.64
N ILE A 271 -12.40 11.60 -6.33
CA ILE A 271 -11.02 11.85 -5.89
C ILE A 271 -10.73 11.16 -4.56
N THR A 272 -11.70 11.16 -3.65
CA THR A 272 -11.58 10.65 -2.27
C THR A 272 -12.09 9.23 -2.06
N ASP A 273 -12.55 8.55 -3.12
CA ASP A 273 -13.02 7.17 -3.06
C ASP A 273 -11.89 6.18 -2.73
N MET A 274 -12.00 5.54 -1.57
CA MET A 274 -11.03 4.58 -1.05
C MET A 274 -11.36 3.11 -1.38
N THR A 275 -12.47 2.83 -2.08
CA THR A 275 -12.88 1.43 -2.41
C THR A 275 -11.84 0.67 -3.23
N SER A 276 -11.08 1.40 -4.07
CA SER A 276 -9.96 0.87 -4.88
C SER A 276 -8.61 1.39 -4.40
N ALA A 277 -8.50 1.78 -3.12
CA ALA A 277 -7.26 2.30 -2.57
C ALA A 277 -6.15 1.24 -2.57
N LYS A 278 -4.92 1.68 -2.78
CA LYS A 278 -3.75 0.80 -2.83
C LYS A 278 -2.58 1.31 -2.00
N HIS A 279 -1.82 0.36 -1.47
CA HIS A 279 -0.51 0.60 -0.90
C HIS A 279 0.55 0.68 -2.02
N PHE A 280 1.61 1.43 -1.77
CA PHE A 280 2.79 1.52 -2.62
C PHE A 280 4.02 1.25 -1.77
N ASP A 281 4.93 0.42 -2.26
CA ASP A 281 6.14 0.04 -1.51
C ASP A 281 7.27 1.08 -1.65
N SER A 282 7.20 1.94 -2.68
CA SER A 282 8.23 2.94 -2.94
C SER A 282 7.72 4.25 -3.55
N ILE A 283 8.51 5.31 -3.40
CA ILE A 283 8.26 6.60 -4.06
C ILE A 283 8.29 6.47 -5.60
N GLN A 284 9.10 5.56 -6.14
CA GLN A 284 9.19 5.31 -7.58
C GLN A 284 7.88 4.74 -8.15
N GLU A 285 7.23 3.81 -7.45
CA GLU A 285 5.92 3.28 -7.86
C GLU A 285 4.83 4.35 -7.82
N VAL A 286 4.85 5.22 -6.80
CA VAL A 286 3.94 6.37 -6.69
C VAL A 286 4.08 7.28 -7.91
N THR A 287 5.31 7.63 -8.30
CA THR A 287 5.62 8.46 -9.47
C THR A 287 5.20 7.79 -10.78
N ALA A 288 5.56 6.51 -10.97
CA ALA A 288 5.19 5.77 -12.17
C ALA A 288 3.67 5.67 -12.34
N ASP A 289 2.93 5.42 -11.25
CA ASP A 289 1.47 5.36 -11.29
C ASP A 289 0.85 6.71 -11.65
N LEU A 290 1.39 7.82 -11.11
CA LEU A 290 0.90 9.16 -11.45
C LEU A 290 1.09 9.48 -12.94
N LEU A 291 2.27 9.18 -13.50
CA LEU A 291 2.57 9.41 -14.92
C LEU A 291 1.67 8.54 -15.82
N ASN A 292 1.53 7.25 -15.50
CA ASN A 292 0.67 6.33 -16.25
C ASN A 292 -0.81 6.77 -16.25
N ASN A 293 -1.30 7.31 -15.12
CA ASN A 293 -2.66 7.82 -15.04
C ASN A 293 -2.84 9.10 -15.88
N ALA A 294 -1.84 9.98 -15.89
CA ALA A 294 -1.86 11.21 -16.68
C ALA A 294 -1.83 10.92 -18.19
N GLU A 295 -0.95 10.01 -18.64
CA GLU A 295 -0.83 9.62 -20.05
C GLU A 295 -2.11 8.99 -20.58
N LYS A 296 -2.74 8.07 -19.83
CA LYS A 296 -4.00 7.43 -20.26
C LYS A 296 -5.11 8.43 -20.56
N LYS A 297 -5.18 9.54 -19.80
CA LYS A 297 -6.14 10.62 -20.05
C LYS A 297 -5.65 11.62 -21.10
N GLY A 298 -4.35 11.90 -21.18
CA GLY A 298 -3.78 12.71 -22.25
C GLY A 298 -4.05 12.09 -23.62
N ILE A 299 -3.88 10.77 -23.73
CA ILE A 299 -4.22 9.98 -24.93
C ILE A 299 -5.74 9.99 -25.16
N SER A 300 -6.58 9.89 -24.12
CA SER A 300 -8.04 9.94 -24.32
C SER A 300 -8.54 11.31 -24.74
N GLN A 301 -7.98 12.41 -24.20
CA GLN A 301 -8.36 13.77 -24.58
C GLN A 301 -7.82 14.14 -25.95
N THR A 302 -6.54 13.90 -26.23
CA THR A 302 -6.00 14.13 -27.58
C THR A 302 -6.71 13.28 -28.61
N LYS A 303 -7.04 12.02 -28.31
CA LYS A 303 -7.83 11.20 -29.22
C LYS A 303 -9.24 11.76 -29.42
N TRP A 304 -9.90 12.29 -28.39
CA TRP A 304 -11.24 12.90 -28.51
C TRP A 304 -11.22 14.28 -29.20
N GLU A 305 -10.19 15.10 -28.96
CA GLU A 305 -9.98 16.40 -29.62
C GLU A 305 -9.58 16.21 -31.09
N LEU A 306 -8.65 15.28 -31.37
CA LEU A 306 -8.30 14.89 -32.75
C LEU A 306 -9.49 14.27 -33.46
N GLU A 307 -10.31 13.45 -32.79
CA GLU A 307 -11.52 12.86 -33.38
C GLU A 307 -12.60 13.93 -33.64
N ASN A 308 -12.71 14.99 -32.83
CA ASN A 308 -13.67 16.07 -33.07
C ASN A 308 -13.21 17.14 -34.06
N GLU A 309 -11.93 17.50 -34.10
CA GLU A 309 -11.40 18.36 -35.16
C GLU A 309 -11.50 17.65 -36.52
N LYS A 310 -11.13 16.36 -36.56
CA LYS A 310 -11.26 15.55 -37.79
C LYS A 310 -12.70 15.28 -38.18
N LYS A 311 -13.67 15.32 -37.26
CA LYS A 311 -15.09 15.10 -37.59
C LYS A 311 -15.64 16.12 -38.61
N ASN A 312 -15.05 17.31 -38.71
CA ASN A 312 -15.43 18.31 -39.71
C ASN A 312 -14.73 18.12 -41.07
N GLU A 313 -13.62 17.37 -41.15
CA GLU A 313 -12.91 17.07 -42.41
C GLU A 313 -13.18 15.67 -42.95
N TYR A 314 -13.57 14.70 -42.10
CA TYR A 314 -13.69 13.29 -42.49
C TYR A 314 -15.06 12.88 -43.08
N MET A 315 -15.88 13.84 -43.51
CA MET A 315 -17.18 13.53 -44.16
C MET A 315 -17.07 12.85 -45.53
N GLU A 316 -15.89 12.57 -46.08
CA GLU A 316 -15.76 11.84 -47.37
C GLU A 316 -14.72 10.70 -47.45
N LEU A 317 -13.88 10.41 -46.44
CA LEU A 317 -12.75 9.47 -46.61
C LEU A 317 -12.45 8.61 -45.36
N LEU A 318 -13.15 7.47 -45.20
CA LEU A 318 -12.74 6.39 -44.29
C LEU A 318 -12.02 5.29 -45.08
N THR A 319 -10.70 5.22 -44.94
CA THR A 319 -9.86 4.08 -45.38
C THR A 319 -9.23 3.39 -44.16
N VAL A 320 -9.31 2.06 -44.19
CA VAL A 320 -8.98 1.03 -43.19
C VAL A 320 -7.48 0.97 -42.81
N SER A 321 -7.13 0.86 -41.52
CA SER A 321 -5.80 0.34 -41.10
C SER A 321 -5.61 -0.37 -39.73
N ASP A 322 -6.50 -0.34 -38.73
CA ASP A 322 -6.11 -0.81 -37.36
C ASP A 322 -6.88 -2.04 -36.79
N ILE A 323 -6.96 -3.16 -37.52
CA ILE A 323 -7.44 -4.45 -36.96
C ILE A 323 -6.39 -5.55 -37.19
N LEU A 324 -5.68 -5.96 -36.14
CA LEU A 324 -4.97 -7.23 -36.08
C LEU A 324 -4.86 -7.76 -34.63
N VAL A 325 -5.05 -9.08 -34.50
CA VAL A 325 -4.70 -9.98 -33.38
C VAL A 325 -5.60 -9.86 -32.12
N ILE A 326 -6.30 -10.87 -31.60
CA ILE A 326 -5.94 -12.28 -31.33
C ILE A 326 -7.22 -13.13 -31.31
N GLY A 327 -7.25 -14.22 -32.09
CA GLY A 327 -8.19 -15.33 -31.95
C GLY A 327 -7.56 -16.49 -31.18
N ALA A 328 -8.32 -17.10 -30.26
CA ALA A 328 -8.20 -18.47 -29.77
C ALA A 328 -9.30 -18.74 -28.72
N VAL A 329 -9.62 -20.02 -28.50
CA VAL A 329 -10.42 -20.60 -27.39
C VAL A 329 -11.95 -20.78 -27.61
N GLY A 330 -12.28 -21.86 -28.33
CA GLY A 330 -13.15 -22.95 -27.84
C GLY A 330 -14.64 -22.68 -27.56
N TRP A 331 -15.51 -23.36 -28.33
CA TRP A 331 -16.99 -23.39 -28.21
C TRP A 331 -17.57 -23.71 -26.82
N ILE A 332 -16.81 -24.35 -25.93
CA ILE A 332 -17.25 -24.66 -24.56
C ILE A 332 -17.33 -23.39 -23.70
N ASN A 333 -16.49 -22.37 -23.96
CA ASN A 333 -16.55 -21.10 -23.23
C ASN A 333 -17.72 -20.22 -23.66
N PHE A 334 -18.24 -20.39 -24.88
CA PHE A 334 -19.33 -19.55 -25.41
C PHE A 334 -20.65 -19.77 -24.66
N LYS A 335 -21.00 -21.03 -24.33
CA LYS A 335 -22.17 -21.33 -23.47
C LYS A 335 -22.02 -20.74 -22.07
N VAL A 336 -20.79 -20.72 -21.51
CA VAL A 336 -20.52 -20.20 -20.17
C VAL A 336 -20.65 -18.66 -20.13
N VAL A 337 -20.20 -17.96 -21.17
CA VAL A 337 -20.34 -16.50 -21.26
C VAL A 337 -21.81 -16.08 -21.38
N ILE A 338 -22.59 -16.75 -22.25
CA ILE A 338 -24.04 -16.47 -22.37
C ILE A 338 -24.78 -16.82 -21.06
N ALA A 339 -24.47 -17.95 -20.44
CA ALA A 339 -25.09 -18.32 -19.16
C ALA A 339 -24.76 -17.33 -18.03
N LYS A 340 -23.51 -16.83 -17.93
CA LYS A 340 -23.13 -15.80 -16.95
C LYS A 340 -23.84 -14.46 -17.19
N ALA A 341 -23.95 -14.03 -18.44
CA ALA A 341 -24.67 -12.80 -18.80
C ALA A 341 -26.16 -12.90 -18.48
N LEU A 342 -26.80 -14.05 -18.78
CA LEU A 342 -28.20 -14.31 -18.42
C LEU A 342 -28.41 -14.42 -16.90
N ASN A 343 -27.40 -14.86 -16.12
CA ASN A 343 -27.52 -14.93 -14.67
C ASN A 343 -27.38 -13.55 -14.00
N GLN A 344 -26.56 -12.65 -14.56
CA GLN A 344 -26.50 -11.25 -14.12
C GLN A 344 -27.83 -10.52 -14.33
N LYS A 345 -28.59 -10.85 -15.38
CA LYS A 345 -29.96 -10.31 -15.59
C LYS A 345 -30.94 -10.55 -14.42
N ARG A 346 -30.69 -11.54 -13.56
CA ARG A 346 -31.61 -11.88 -12.46
C ARG A 346 -31.54 -10.90 -11.29
N ASP A 347 -30.53 -10.02 -11.22
CA ASP A 347 -30.35 -9.04 -10.14
C ASP A 347 -30.87 -7.62 -10.45
N GLY A 348 -31.36 -7.38 -11.66
CA GLY A 348 -31.93 -6.08 -12.05
C GLY A 348 -30.92 -4.97 -12.35
N SER A 349 -29.62 -5.25 -12.38
CA SER A 349 -28.60 -4.25 -12.71
C SER A 349 -28.47 -3.99 -14.23
N PRO A 350 -28.36 -2.73 -14.69
CA PRO A 350 -28.11 -2.41 -16.09
C PRO A 350 -26.63 -2.63 -16.46
N THR A 351 -26.35 -3.48 -17.45
CA THR A 351 -25.01 -3.62 -18.03
C THR A 351 -24.91 -2.78 -19.32
N SER A 352 -23.96 -1.85 -19.34
CA SER A 352 -23.61 -1.04 -20.50
C SER A 352 -22.79 -1.85 -21.52
N CYS A 353 -23.25 -1.82 -22.78
CA CYS A 353 -22.55 -2.18 -24.03
C CYS A 353 -21.71 -3.48 -24.05
N PHE A 354 -22.29 -4.55 -24.59
CA PHE A 354 -21.54 -5.70 -25.13
C PHE A 354 -21.25 -5.48 -26.62
N MET A 355 -20.00 -5.68 -27.05
CA MET A 355 -19.59 -5.60 -28.46
C MET A 355 -19.57 -7.01 -29.07
N PHE A 356 -20.36 -7.23 -30.13
CA PHE A 356 -20.25 -8.40 -30.99
C PHE A 356 -19.46 -8.03 -32.24
N MET A 357 -18.69 -8.98 -32.77
CA MET A 357 -18.06 -8.89 -34.08
C MET A 357 -18.62 -10.04 -34.92
N LEU A 358 -19.32 -9.72 -36.02
CA LEU A 358 -19.92 -10.68 -36.94
C LEU A 358 -19.15 -10.58 -38.26
N ILE A 359 -18.17 -11.45 -38.47
CA ILE A 359 -17.50 -11.56 -39.78
C ILE A 359 -18.45 -12.35 -40.69
N LEU A 360 -19.13 -11.65 -41.60
CA LEU A 360 -19.95 -12.27 -42.64
C LEU A 360 -19.03 -12.61 -43.82
N MET A 361 -18.83 -13.90 -44.09
CA MET A 361 -18.23 -14.35 -45.35
C MET A 361 -19.34 -14.56 -46.39
N ASN A 362 -19.10 -14.05 -47.59
CA ASN A 362 -20.06 -13.96 -48.69
C ASN A 362 -20.63 -15.31 -49.10
N GLY A 363 -21.93 -15.32 -49.38
CA GLY A 363 -22.57 -16.30 -50.26
C GLY A 363 -22.99 -17.60 -49.59
N THR A 364 -24.30 -17.70 -49.33
CA THR A 364 -25.06 -18.94 -49.06
C THR A 364 -24.71 -19.69 -47.76
N ASP A 365 -25.70 -19.77 -46.87
CA ASP A 365 -25.77 -20.66 -45.69
C ASP A 365 -24.87 -20.36 -44.49
N MET A 366 -25.34 -19.51 -43.57
CA MET A 366 -24.88 -19.54 -42.18
C MET A 366 -25.62 -20.61 -41.37
N HIS A 367 -25.25 -21.87 -41.62
CA HIS A 367 -25.32 -22.90 -40.59
C HIS A 367 -24.03 -23.71 -40.59
N SER A 368 -23.57 -23.93 -39.36
CA SER A 368 -22.71 -25.05 -38.98
C SER A 368 -21.23 -24.87 -39.34
N PHE A 369 -20.37 -24.99 -38.33
CA PHE A 369 -19.50 -26.17 -38.20
C PHE A 369 -18.65 -26.43 -39.45
N THR A 370 -17.37 -26.06 -39.33
CA THR A 370 -16.18 -26.84 -39.72
C THR A 370 -16.27 -27.85 -40.89
N VAL A 371 -15.47 -27.50 -41.93
CA VAL A 371 -14.63 -28.30 -42.85
C VAL A 371 -15.29 -29.13 -43.97
N PRO A 372 -14.62 -29.27 -45.14
CA PRO A 372 -15.14 -28.81 -46.43
C PRO A 372 -15.18 -29.94 -47.48
N PHE A 373 -15.95 -29.81 -48.55
CA PHE A 373 -15.73 -30.63 -49.75
C PHE A 373 -16.18 -29.85 -51.00
N ASP A 374 -15.28 -29.86 -51.97
CA ASP A 374 -15.41 -29.64 -53.40
C ASP A 374 -15.73 -28.24 -53.96
N ASP A 375 -14.76 -27.83 -54.79
CA ASP A 375 -14.78 -26.97 -55.98
C ASP A 375 -15.02 -25.45 -55.83
N ASP A 376 -14.13 -24.72 -56.52
CA ASP A 376 -14.08 -23.27 -56.74
C ASP A 376 -13.47 -22.37 -55.65
N TYR A 377 -12.22 -22.65 -55.25
CA TYR A 377 -11.32 -21.54 -54.87
C TYR A 377 -10.97 -20.74 -56.12
N VAL A 378 -11.54 -19.54 -56.27
CA VAL A 378 -11.11 -18.54 -57.24
C VAL A 378 -10.10 -17.61 -56.56
N PRO A 379 -8.79 -17.70 -56.87
CA PRO A 379 -7.82 -16.74 -56.36
C PRO A 379 -8.20 -15.33 -56.86
N GLY A 380 -8.43 -14.39 -55.93
CA GLY A 380 -8.74 -12.99 -56.27
C GLY A 380 -10.12 -12.50 -55.83
N GLN A 381 -10.99 -13.35 -55.26
CA GLN A 381 -12.19 -12.84 -54.60
C GLN A 381 -11.82 -12.12 -53.30
N ARG A 382 -12.17 -10.82 -53.23
CA ARG A 382 -12.06 -9.99 -52.03
C ARG A 382 -12.97 -10.57 -50.95
N GLU A 383 -12.41 -10.89 -49.78
CA GLU A 383 -13.20 -11.15 -48.57
C GLU A 383 -13.89 -9.83 -48.17
N LEU A 384 -15.23 -9.81 -48.16
CA LEU A 384 -15.97 -8.68 -47.62
C LEU A 384 -15.93 -8.81 -46.09
N ILE A 385 -15.43 -7.78 -45.41
CA ILE A 385 -15.46 -7.69 -43.95
C ILE A 385 -16.67 -6.84 -43.57
N CYS A 386 -17.43 -7.31 -42.59
CA CYS A 386 -18.46 -6.54 -41.92
C CYS A 386 -18.25 -6.62 -40.41
N ILE A 387 -18.44 -5.51 -39.70
CA ILE A 387 -18.40 -5.39 -38.25
C ILE A 387 -19.72 -4.78 -37.83
N ILE A 388 -20.44 -5.46 -36.96
CA ILE A 388 -21.76 -5.03 -36.48
C ILE A 388 -21.68 -4.82 -34.98
N ALA A 389 -21.60 -3.57 -34.55
CA ALA A 389 -21.77 -3.22 -33.14
C ALA A 389 -23.26 -2.95 -32.88
N MET A 390 -23.87 -3.59 -31.89
CA MET A 390 -25.28 -3.36 -31.55
C MET A 390 -25.48 -3.24 -30.04
N HIS A 391 -26.45 -2.43 -29.64
CA HIS A 391 -26.84 -2.26 -28.25
C HIS A 391 -27.52 -3.54 -27.72
N CYS A 392 -27.35 -3.85 -26.42
CA CYS A 392 -27.76 -5.12 -25.83
C CYS A 392 -29.26 -5.45 -26.01
N ASP A 393 -30.11 -4.43 -26.07
CA ASP A 393 -31.54 -4.58 -26.31
C ASP A 393 -31.86 -5.05 -27.74
N ILE A 394 -31.12 -4.61 -28.75
CA ILE A 394 -31.23 -5.13 -30.12
C ILE A 394 -30.76 -6.58 -30.15
N PHE A 395 -29.67 -6.91 -29.46
CA PHE A 395 -29.18 -8.28 -29.37
C PHE A 395 -30.18 -9.22 -28.70
N GLU A 396 -30.85 -8.76 -27.63
CA GLU A 396 -31.94 -9.52 -27.01
C GLU A 396 -33.12 -9.76 -27.95
N GLN A 397 -33.47 -8.77 -28.77
CA GLN A 397 -34.53 -8.94 -29.77
C GLN A 397 -34.14 -10.05 -30.77
N ILE A 398 -32.88 -10.10 -31.23
CA ILE A 398 -32.37 -11.17 -32.10
C ILE A 398 -32.43 -12.53 -31.40
N LEU A 399 -31.95 -12.60 -30.16
CA LEU A 399 -31.97 -13.84 -29.36
C LEU A 399 -33.40 -14.35 -29.14
N ASN A 400 -34.38 -13.45 -28.97
CA ASN A 400 -35.79 -13.79 -28.85
C ASN A 400 -36.47 -14.08 -30.21
N GLY A 401 -35.69 -14.16 -31.30
CA GLY A 401 -36.20 -14.45 -32.64
C GLY A 401 -37.04 -13.32 -33.24
N GLN A 402 -36.89 -12.08 -32.76
CA GLN A 402 -37.56 -10.93 -33.35
C GLN A 402 -36.83 -10.49 -34.61
N VAL A 403 -37.60 -10.27 -35.67
CA VAL A 403 -37.12 -9.76 -36.95
C VAL A 403 -36.78 -8.28 -36.78
N ILE A 404 -35.54 -7.92 -37.08
CA ILE A 404 -35.09 -6.53 -37.11
C ILE A 404 -35.56 -5.89 -38.41
N THR A 405 -36.24 -4.75 -38.29
CA THR A 405 -36.53 -3.85 -39.41
C THR A 405 -35.68 -2.59 -39.27
N LYS A 406 -35.43 -1.85 -40.36
CA LYS A 406 -34.74 -0.55 -40.30
C LYS A 406 -35.36 0.42 -39.28
N LYS A 407 -36.66 0.30 -38.99
CA LYS A 407 -37.34 1.10 -37.95
C LYS A 407 -36.86 0.80 -36.52
N ILE A 408 -36.30 -0.37 -36.25
CA ILE A 408 -35.78 -0.77 -34.93
C ILE A 408 -34.35 -0.27 -34.73
N ILE A 409 -33.59 -0.13 -35.83
CA ILE A 409 -32.23 0.42 -35.83
C ILE A 409 -32.32 1.92 -35.55
N ARG A 410 -32.17 2.30 -34.29
CA ARG A 410 -32.05 3.72 -33.90
C ARG A 410 -30.60 4.18 -34.11
N PRO A 411 -30.38 5.43 -34.53
CA PRO A 411 -29.03 6.01 -34.56
C PRO A 411 -28.32 5.79 -33.22
N GLY A 412 -27.09 5.26 -33.26
CA GLY A 412 -26.29 4.94 -32.08
C GLY A 412 -26.61 3.60 -31.40
N LYS A 413 -27.65 2.86 -31.82
CA LYS A 413 -27.94 1.51 -31.30
C LYS A 413 -27.41 0.38 -32.15
N MET A 414 -27.14 0.60 -33.43
CA MET A 414 -26.43 -0.35 -34.28
C MET A 414 -25.51 0.41 -35.22
N ILE A 415 -24.27 -0.06 -35.36
CA ILE A 415 -23.27 0.48 -36.28
C ILE A 415 -22.78 -0.68 -37.12
N ILE A 416 -22.92 -0.54 -38.44
CA ILE A 416 -22.42 -1.48 -39.44
C ILE A 416 -21.22 -0.82 -40.09
N ILE A 417 -20.07 -1.49 -40.08
CA ILE A 417 -18.84 -1.05 -40.74
C ILE A 417 -18.39 -2.18 -41.66
N GLY A 418 -18.41 -1.97 -42.98
CA GLY A 418 -17.98 -3.00 -43.90
C GLY A 418 -18.44 -2.77 -45.33
N ASP A 419 -17.97 -3.65 -46.21
CA ASP A 419 -18.25 -3.61 -47.64
C ASP A 419 -19.61 -4.26 -48.00
N ILE A 420 -20.41 -4.67 -47.01
CA ILE A 420 -21.72 -5.31 -47.17
C ILE A 420 -22.82 -4.26 -47.06
N GLY A 421 -23.77 -4.28 -47.99
CA GLY A 421 -24.93 -3.38 -47.98
C GLY A 421 -25.75 -3.52 -46.71
N GLU A 422 -26.26 -2.40 -46.19
CA GLU A 422 -27.06 -2.38 -44.95
C GLU A 422 -28.25 -3.36 -45.00
N ASN A 423 -28.86 -3.52 -46.19
CA ASN A 423 -29.97 -4.45 -46.39
C ASN A 423 -29.53 -5.92 -46.26
N ASP A 424 -28.36 -6.29 -46.80
CA ASP A 424 -27.82 -7.66 -46.74
C ASP A 424 -27.42 -8.02 -45.30
N VAL A 425 -26.90 -7.05 -44.55
CA VAL A 425 -26.63 -7.21 -43.12
C VAL A 425 -27.91 -7.45 -42.34
N VAL A 426 -28.95 -6.63 -42.58
CA VAL A 426 -30.26 -6.81 -41.93
C VAL A 426 -30.87 -8.17 -42.30
N GLU A 427 -30.73 -8.62 -43.55
CA GLU A 427 -31.20 -9.93 -43.98
C GLU A 427 -30.45 -11.08 -43.30
N SER A 428 -29.12 -10.98 -43.20
CA SER A 428 -28.27 -11.96 -42.51
C SER A 428 -28.60 -12.05 -41.01
N ILE A 429 -28.80 -10.90 -40.35
CA ILE A 429 -29.24 -10.86 -38.95
C ILE A 429 -30.62 -11.50 -38.80
N ASN A 430 -31.54 -11.24 -39.74
CA ASN A 430 -32.87 -11.84 -39.71
C ASN A 430 -32.86 -13.35 -39.96
N GLN A 431 -31.94 -13.86 -40.79
CA GLN A 431 -31.72 -15.30 -40.94
C GLN A 431 -31.16 -15.90 -39.64
N LEU A 432 -30.20 -15.23 -38.98
CA LEU A 432 -29.68 -15.66 -37.69
C LEU A 432 -30.79 -15.72 -36.63
N ALA A 433 -31.61 -14.67 -36.53
CA ALA A 433 -32.74 -14.58 -35.60
C ALA A 433 -33.75 -15.71 -35.84
N LYS A 434 -34.09 -16.01 -37.11
CA LYS A 434 -34.95 -17.14 -37.47
C LYS A 434 -34.32 -18.49 -37.07
N SER A 435 -33.01 -18.66 -37.27
CA SER A 435 -32.31 -19.90 -36.91
C SER A 435 -32.21 -20.10 -35.40
N MET A 436 -32.04 -19.01 -34.63
CA MET A 436 -32.04 -19.04 -33.17
C MET A 436 -33.41 -19.40 -32.62
N LYS A 437 -34.48 -18.85 -33.21
CA LYS A 437 -35.87 -19.20 -32.87
C LYS A 437 -36.21 -20.67 -33.16
N ALA A 438 -35.50 -21.32 -34.08
CA ALA A 438 -35.65 -22.76 -34.35
C ALA A 438 -34.83 -23.65 -33.39
N LYS A 439 -33.83 -23.09 -32.69
CA LYS A 439 -32.95 -23.81 -31.76
C LYS A 439 -33.33 -23.61 -30.28
N LEU A 440 -34.02 -22.51 -29.97
CA LEU A 440 -34.75 -22.26 -28.71
C LEU A 440 -36.12 -22.94 -28.77
#